data_AF-A0A4Q4CPY1-F1
#
_entry.id   AF-A0A4Q4CPY1-F1
#
_cell.length_a   1.000
_cell.length_b   1.000
_cell.length_c   1.000
_cell.angle_alpha   90.00
_cell.angle_beta   90.00
_cell.angle_gamma   90.00
#
_symmetry.space_group_name_H-M   'P 1'
#
loop_
_entity.id
_entity.type
_entity.pdbx_description
1 polymer ?
#
loop_
_entity_poly.entity_id
_entity_poly.type
_entity_poly.pdbx_seq_one_letter_code
_entity_poly.pdbx_strand_id
1 'polypeptide(L)'
;MAMTSEARPIGIDDLRPLAGAMFMALERSGLAMVVVAADAPDHPIVFTNAAFTQLTGYAAEEAAGRNCRFLQGPETDRLTVDRIRHALRQGRPVEAQILNYRKDGTPFWNALSITPVQGETGGLTYFLATLGDVTAAYHAVSFQAQLDERYRRLDETNLRLQATLAMSGTAAGWDWRIAERKLFGDARFATLYGLDPEALVKGVETAVFFSAIHPQDKARIRLAVGGMLRGAEVFAKEFRLLLADGPVRWVQARGRCELDEQEQPTRFVGALVDITEQKRVEEQLRIAQTAGGVGAFEYVDGFATLSVSPQFCRLLGLHPARDLPLATVNALVVPPHPLIIDPAAKPKPGPAEQLEFEITRPDTGEVRWLTRRGEFLRDAEWSGLRFVGVIYDVTAAKRTEAALRTLNETLETQVVLRTAERDRLWEFSEDLLVVAEYDGCLQRVSPSWRRLLGHDEAALLRTRFIDLVHPEDRQAAAAALAHMRATSQPARVQCRLAAANESWRWIAWTLAPEPGSQRLSGV
;
A
#
# COMPACT_ATOMS: atom_id res chain seq x y z
N MET A 1 4.29 -79.70 31.36
CA MET A 1 3.07 -79.17 30.74
C MET A 1 3.19 -77.66 30.74
N ALA A 2 3.55 -77.09 29.60
CA ALA A 2 3.69 -75.64 29.43
C ALA A 2 2.28 -75.04 29.30
N MET A 3 1.91 -74.14 30.21
CA MET A 3 0.81 -73.21 29.96
C MET A 3 1.44 -71.86 29.62
N THR A 4 1.45 -71.57 28.33
CA THR A 4 1.62 -70.23 27.77
C THR A 4 0.51 -69.34 28.28
N SER A 5 0.81 -68.46 29.23
CA SER A 5 -0.03 -67.31 29.52
C SER A 5 0.24 -66.27 28.43
N GLU A 6 -0.63 -66.24 27.42
CA GLU A 6 -0.71 -65.11 26.50
C GLU A 6 -1.18 -63.89 27.30
N ALA A 7 -0.25 -63.00 27.64
CA ALA A 7 -0.57 -61.69 28.18
C ALA A 7 -1.27 -60.89 27.08
N ARG A 8 -2.57 -60.65 27.27
CA ARG A 8 -3.40 -59.81 26.40
C ARG A 8 -2.85 -58.38 26.42
N PRO A 9 -2.79 -57.65 25.29
CA PRO A 9 -2.47 -56.22 25.32
C PRO A 9 -3.53 -55.51 26.17
N ILE A 10 -3.04 -54.86 27.22
CA ILE A 10 -3.82 -54.10 28.20
C ILE A 10 -4.53 -52.97 27.46
N GLY A 11 -5.85 -53.00 27.49
CA GLY A 11 -6.71 -52.04 26.79
C GLY A 11 -6.94 -50.77 27.60
N ILE A 12 -7.55 -49.76 26.99
CA ILE A 12 -7.92 -48.50 27.67
C ILE A 12 -8.73 -48.73 28.97
N ASP A 13 -9.44 -49.86 29.05
CA ASP A 13 -10.25 -50.28 30.20
C ASP A 13 -9.43 -50.74 31.42
N ASP A 14 -8.15 -51.07 31.24
CA ASP A 14 -7.26 -51.47 32.35
C ASP A 14 -6.57 -50.26 33.01
N LEU A 15 -6.62 -49.07 32.39
CA LEU A 15 -6.18 -47.80 32.98
C LEU A 15 -7.27 -47.13 33.84
N ARG A 16 -8.52 -47.59 33.72
CA ARG A 16 -9.68 -47.07 34.47
C ARG A 16 -9.61 -47.26 36.00
N PRO A 17 -9.09 -48.37 36.58
CA PRO A 17 -9.19 -48.59 38.02
C PRO A 17 -8.25 -47.74 38.89
N LEU A 18 -7.20 -47.13 38.32
CA LEU A 18 -6.20 -46.36 39.08
C LEU A 18 -6.28 -44.83 38.90
N ALA A 19 -7.17 -44.30 38.06
CA ALA A 19 -6.96 -42.94 37.54
C ALA A 19 -8.23 -42.09 37.30
N GLY A 20 -9.30 -42.17 38.09
CA GLY A 20 -10.51 -41.35 37.84
C GLY A 20 -10.24 -39.84 37.69
N ALA A 21 -9.47 -39.24 38.59
CA ALA A 21 -9.16 -37.79 38.52
C ALA A 21 -7.95 -37.46 37.61
N MET A 22 -6.90 -38.30 37.62
CA MET A 22 -5.70 -38.09 36.79
C MET A 22 -5.97 -38.35 35.31
N PHE A 23 -6.77 -39.36 34.96
CA PHE A 23 -7.17 -39.62 33.58
C PHE A 23 -8.03 -38.47 33.04
N MET A 24 -8.99 -37.99 33.82
CA MET A 24 -9.78 -36.80 33.46
C MET A 24 -8.90 -35.56 33.29
N ALA A 25 -7.82 -35.41 34.06
CA ALA A 25 -6.86 -34.32 33.91
C ALA A 25 -6.02 -34.46 32.63
N LEU A 26 -5.61 -35.68 32.25
CA LEU A 26 -4.92 -35.95 30.98
C LEU A 26 -5.84 -35.72 29.77
N GLU A 27 -7.09 -36.16 29.87
CA GLU A 27 -8.11 -36.04 28.82
C GLU A 27 -8.52 -34.59 28.57
N ARG A 28 -8.63 -33.77 29.63
CA ARG A 28 -8.99 -32.35 29.55
C ARG A 28 -7.79 -31.40 29.45
N SER A 29 -6.57 -31.92 29.42
CA SER A 29 -5.37 -31.10 29.25
C SER A 29 -5.39 -30.38 27.91
N GLY A 30 -5.04 -29.09 27.91
CA GLY A 30 -4.85 -28.31 26.68
C GLY A 30 -3.55 -28.62 25.93
N LEU A 31 -2.66 -29.43 26.53
CA LEU A 31 -1.45 -29.92 25.88
C LEU A 31 -1.75 -31.23 25.14
N ALA A 32 -1.19 -31.42 23.95
CA ALA A 32 -1.32 -32.68 23.23
C ALA A 32 -0.52 -33.76 23.97
N MET A 33 -1.21 -34.82 24.42
CA MET A 33 -0.61 -35.90 25.21
C MET A 33 -0.82 -37.25 24.54
N VAL A 34 0.21 -38.08 24.61
CA VAL A 34 0.25 -39.43 24.07
C VAL A 34 0.82 -40.37 25.13
N VAL A 35 0.14 -41.49 25.37
CA VAL A 35 0.68 -42.59 26.20
C VAL A 35 1.03 -43.74 25.28
N VAL A 36 2.21 -44.28 25.48
CA VAL A 36 2.79 -45.34 24.65
C VAL A 36 3.18 -46.51 25.55
N ALA A 37 2.86 -47.74 25.14
CA ALA A 37 3.29 -48.94 25.85
C ALA A 37 4.81 -49.12 25.70
N ALA A 38 5.53 -49.19 26.83
CA ALA A 38 6.99 -49.31 26.81
C ALA A 38 7.46 -50.77 26.65
N ASP A 39 6.63 -51.71 27.11
CA ASP A 39 6.87 -53.16 27.15
C ASP A 39 6.42 -53.90 25.87
N ALA A 40 5.54 -53.28 25.08
CA ALA A 40 5.08 -53.84 23.81
C ALA A 40 6.07 -53.57 22.65
N PRO A 41 6.22 -54.53 21.71
CA PRO A 41 7.06 -54.35 20.53
C PRO A 41 6.67 -53.09 19.74
N ASP A 42 7.68 -52.35 19.29
CA ASP A 42 7.54 -51.13 18.48
C ASP A 42 6.88 -49.93 19.18
N HIS A 43 6.67 -49.97 20.49
CA HIS A 43 6.11 -48.87 21.29
C HIS A 43 4.79 -48.32 20.70
N PRO A 44 3.71 -49.11 20.73
CA PRO A 44 2.42 -48.69 20.20
C PRO A 44 1.75 -47.67 21.12
N ILE A 45 1.10 -46.68 20.51
CA ILE A 45 0.25 -45.70 21.20
C ILE A 45 -0.95 -46.43 21.81
N VAL A 46 -1.18 -46.22 23.10
CA VAL A 46 -2.34 -46.76 23.83
C VAL A 46 -3.39 -45.69 24.14
N PHE A 47 -3.00 -44.41 24.16
CA PHE A 47 -3.91 -43.29 24.40
C PHE A 47 -3.41 -41.99 23.76
N THR A 48 -4.34 -41.18 23.29
CA THR A 48 -4.13 -39.79 22.87
C THR A 48 -5.30 -38.94 23.36
N ASN A 49 -5.06 -37.72 23.81
CA ASN A 49 -6.13 -36.81 24.23
C ASN A 49 -6.68 -35.96 23.07
N ALA A 50 -7.75 -35.19 23.32
CA ALA A 50 -8.38 -34.34 22.30
C ALA A 50 -7.41 -33.29 21.71
N ALA A 51 -6.49 -32.75 22.53
CA ALA A 51 -5.48 -31.80 22.07
C ALA A 51 -4.50 -32.42 21.07
N PHE A 52 -4.18 -33.71 21.18
CA PHE A 52 -3.39 -34.42 20.17
C PHE A 52 -4.09 -34.48 18.81
N THR A 53 -5.39 -34.78 18.80
CA THR A 53 -6.18 -34.81 17.56
C THR A 53 -6.28 -33.41 16.94
N GLN A 54 -6.49 -32.37 17.75
CA GLN A 54 -6.48 -30.99 17.27
C GLN A 54 -5.13 -30.57 16.68
N LEU A 55 -4.02 -30.98 17.31
CA LEU A 55 -2.68 -30.66 16.84
C LEU A 55 -2.32 -31.45 15.57
N THR A 56 -2.56 -32.75 15.51
CA THR A 56 -2.00 -33.60 14.45
C THR A 56 -2.99 -33.89 13.31
N GLY A 57 -4.29 -33.72 13.55
CA GLY A 57 -5.35 -34.08 12.61
C GLY A 57 -5.68 -35.57 12.54
N TYR A 58 -4.99 -36.43 13.33
CA TYR A 58 -5.29 -37.87 13.41
C TYR A 58 -6.29 -38.14 14.54
N ALA A 59 -7.32 -38.92 14.23
CA ALA A 59 -8.27 -39.38 15.24
C ALA A 59 -7.58 -40.37 16.20
N ALA A 60 -8.07 -40.47 17.43
CA ALA A 60 -7.48 -41.33 18.46
C ALA A 60 -7.45 -42.81 18.02
N GLU A 61 -8.50 -43.26 17.32
CA GLU A 61 -8.65 -44.60 16.76
C GLU A 61 -7.64 -44.87 15.64
N GLU A 62 -7.25 -43.84 14.88
CA GLU A 62 -6.25 -43.95 13.81
C GLU A 62 -4.81 -43.95 14.33
N ALA A 63 -4.59 -43.41 15.53
CA ALA A 63 -3.30 -43.34 16.20
C ALA A 63 -3.05 -44.57 17.09
N ALA A 64 -4.10 -45.10 17.73
CA ALA A 64 -4.02 -46.26 18.61
C ALA A 64 -3.38 -47.47 17.91
N GLY A 65 -2.49 -48.17 18.63
CA GLY A 65 -1.78 -49.35 18.14
C GLY A 65 -0.60 -49.06 17.20
N ARG A 66 -0.38 -47.81 16.77
CA ARG A 66 0.74 -47.42 15.90
C ARG A 66 1.86 -46.77 16.69
N ASN A 67 3.07 -46.77 16.14
CA ASN A 67 4.15 -45.96 16.69
C ASN A 67 4.03 -44.49 16.25
N CYS A 68 4.28 -43.53 17.15
CA CYS A 68 4.24 -42.08 16.87
C CYS A 68 5.10 -41.59 15.69
N ARG A 69 6.05 -42.40 15.19
CA ARG A 69 6.91 -42.03 14.05
C ARG A 69 6.16 -41.78 12.75
N PHE A 70 4.88 -42.13 12.64
CA PHE A 70 4.08 -41.77 11.46
C PHE A 70 3.94 -40.25 11.27
N LEU A 71 4.21 -39.45 12.32
CA LEU A 71 4.29 -37.99 12.24
C LEU A 71 5.62 -37.50 11.63
N GLN A 72 6.59 -38.38 11.38
CA GLN A 72 7.87 -38.01 10.74
C GLN A 72 7.69 -38.00 9.21
N GLY A 73 8.43 -37.13 8.53
CA GLY A 73 8.39 -36.99 7.08
C GLY A 73 9.76 -36.73 6.46
N PRO A 74 9.81 -36.30 5.18
CA PRO A 74 11.05 -36.27 4.39
C PRO A 74 12.17 -35.42 4.97
N GLU A 75 11.83 -34.31 5.62
CA GLU A 75 12.79 -33.36 6.19
C GLU A 75 13.01 -33.54 7.70
N THR A 76 12.40 -34.57 8.31
CA THR A 76 12.64 -34.87 9.72
C THR A 76 14.10 -35.29 9.93
N ASP A 77 14.82 -34.54 10.80
CA ASP A 77 16.22 -34.79 11.10
C ASP A 77 16.45 -36.18 11.74
N ARG A 78 17.28 -36.99 11.07
CA ARG A 78 17.60 -38.36 11.50
C ARG A 78 18.43 -38.40 12.79
N LEU A 79 19.29 -37.41 13.03
CA LEU A 79 20.10 -37.37 14.25
C LEU A 79 19.23 -37.16 15.50
N THR A 80 18.23 -36.27 15.39
CA THR A 80 17.22 -36.07 16.43
C THR A 80 16.40 -37.34 16.68
N VAL A 81 15.98 -38.04 15.62
CA VAL A 81 15.28 -39.33 15.74
C VAL A 81 16.11 -40.39 16.46
N ASP A 82 17.39 -40.51 16.10
CA ASP A 82 18.30 -41.48 16.72
C ASP A 82 18.56 -41.17 18.20
N ARG A 83 18.67 -39.88 18.56
CA ARG A 83 18.78 -39.44 19.96
C ARG A 83 17.55 -39.83 20.78
N ILE A 84 16.35 -39.60 20.25
CA ILE A 84 15.10 -40.01 20.88
C ILE A 84 15.07 -41.54 21.03
N ARG A 85 15.36 -42.29 19.96
CA ARG A 85 15.38 -43.76 19.99
C ARG A 85 16.36 -44.30 21.04
N HIS A 86 17.54 -43.71 21.15
CA HIS A 86 18.53 -44.11 22.13
C HIS A 86 18.05 -43.86 23.56
N ALA A 87 17.39 -42.72 23.82
CA ALA A 87 16.80 -42.41 25.12
C ALA A 87 15.69 -43.39 25.52
N LEU A 88 14.80 -43.73 24.58
CA LEU A 88 13.72 -44.69 24.83
C LEU A 88 14.26 -46.09 25.17
N ARG A 89 15.29 -46.57 24.47
CA ARG A 89 15.93 -47.86 24.78
C ARG A 89 16.55 -47.92 26.17
N GLN A 90 17.00 -46.78 26.69
CA GLN A 90 17.58 -46.66 28.03
C GLN A 90 16.55 -46.38 29.11
N GLY A 91 15.27 -46.20 28.74
CA GLY A 91 14.22 -45.82 29.69
C GLY A 91 14.47 -44.47 30.35
N ARG A 92 15.12 -43.52 29.67
CA ARG A 92 15.41 -42.17 30.20
C ARG A 92 14.49 -41.11 29.60
N PRO A 93 14.18 -40.03 30.33
CA PRO A 93 13.44 -38.90 29.76
C PRO A 93 14.22 -38.24 28.62
N VAL A 94 13.50 -37.68 27.66
CA VAL A 94 14.06 -36.95 26.52
C VAL A 94 13.19 -35.78 26.11
N GLU A 95 13.83 -34.64 25.89
CA GLU A 95 13.23 -33.47 25.28
C GLU A 95 13.91 -33.21 23.93
N ALA A 96 13.12 -32.87 22.91
CA ALA A 96 13.61 -32.58 21.59
C ALA A 96 12.63 -31.67 20.84
N GLN A 97 13.17 -30.78 20.00
CA GLN A 97 12.39 -30.17 18.93
C GLN A 97 12.60 -30.98 17.65
N ILE A 98 11.52 -31.49 17.08
CA ILE A 98 11.56 -32.35 15.90
C ILE A 98 10.53 -31.89 14.87
N LEU A 99 10.91 -31.87 13.59
CA LEU A 99 9.99 -31.55 12.51
C LEU A 99 9.03 -32.73 12.29
N ASN A 100 7.74 -32.49 12.46
CA ASN A 100 6.68 -33.46 12.27
C ASN A 100 5.66 -32.96 11.23
N TYR A 101 4.76 -33.83 10.79
CA TYR A 101 3.78 -33.56 9.76
C TYR A 101 2.40 -33.95 10.26
N ARG A 102 1.42 -33.10 10.00
CA ARG A 102 0.01 -33.37 10.27
C ARG A 102 -0.56 -34.32 9.22
N LYS A 103 -1.79 -34.79 9.44
CA LYS A 103 -2.51 -35.67 8.52
C LYS A 103 -2.68 -35.09 7.11
N ASP A 104 -2.82 -33.76 7.00
CA ASP A 104 -2.92 -33.05 5.71
C ASP A 104 -1.57 -32.82 5.02
N GLY A 105 -0.46 -33.26 5.63
CA GLY A 105 0.90 -33.07 5.13
C GLY A 105 1.55 -31.75 5.51
N THR A 106 0.89 -30.88 6.29
CA THR A 106 1.50 -29.63 6.76
C THR A 106 2.62 -29.92 7.77
N PRO A 107 3.84 -29.39 7.56
CA PRO A 107 4.91 -29.54 8.53
C PRO A 107 4.70 -28.63 9.74
N PHE A 108 5.11 -29.09 10.91
CA PHE A 108 5.15 -28.30 12.13
C PHE A 108 6.33 -28.72 13.02
N TRP A 109 6.96 -27.75 13.68
CA TRP A 109 7.98 -28.01 14.68
C TRP A 109 7.33 -28.44 15.98
N ASN A 110 7.59 -29.69 16.36
CA ASN A 110 7.06 -30.30 17.57
C ASN A 110 8.08 -30.21 18.70
N ALA A 111 7.75 -29.47 19.76
CA ALA A 111 8.43 -29.56 21.05
C ALA A 111 7.95 -30.83 21.77
N LEU A 112 8.72 -31.89 21.60
CA LEU A 112 8.45 -33.23 22.11
C LEU A 112 9.17 -33.43 23.44
N SER A 113 8.41 -33.74 24.49
CA SER A 113 8.96 -34.27 25.76
C SER A 113 8.41 -35.66 25.98
N ILE A 114 9.27 -36.63 26.27
CA ILE A 114 8.89 -38.01 26.58
C ILE A 114 9.46 -38.37 27.94
N THR A 115 8.59 -38.80 28.84
CA THR A 115 8.94 -39.22 30.20
C THR A 115 8.57 -40.68 30.44
N PRO A 116 9.50 -41.53 30.92
CA PRO A 116 9.22 -42.90 31.32
C PRO A 116 8.34 -42.93 32.57
N VAL A 117 7.34 -43.82 32.60
CA VAL A 117 6.44 -44.05 33.74
C VAL A 117 6.64 -45.49 34.22
N GLN A 118 6.98 -45.63 35.49
CA GLN A 118 7.18 -46.92 36.15
C GLN A 118 5.90 -47.39 36.83
N GLY A 119 5.63 -48.70 36.78
CA GLY A 119 4.54 -49.34 37.52
C GLY A 119 4.88 -49.56 39.00
N GLU A 120 3.90 -50.02 39.77
CA GLU A 120 4.00 -50.23 41.23
C GLU A 120 5.12 -51.20 41.66
N THR A 121 5.56 -52.08 40.75
CA THR A 121 6.65 -53.05 40.95
C THR A 121 8.03 -52.53 40.51
N GLY A 122 8.15 -51.26 40.11
CA GLY A 122 9.41 -50.61 39.72
C GLY A 122 9.87 -50.85 38.28
N GLY A 123 9.10 -51.59 37.47
CA GLY A 123 9.36 -51.79 36.04
C GLY A 123 8.85 -50.64 35.17
N LEU A 124 9.53 -50.34 34.06
CA LEU A 124 9.07 -49.38 33.04
C LEU A 124 7.82 -49.93 32.33
N THR A 125 6.69 -49.23 32.43
CA THR A 125 5.41 -49.70 31.88
C THR A 125 4.93 -48.83 30.71
N TYR A 126 5.07 -47.50 30.82
CA TYR A 126 4.61 -46.57 29.78
C TYR A 126 5.63 -45.47 29.50
N PHE A 127 5.48 -44.83 28.35
CA PHE A 127 6.03 -43.50 28.09
C PHE A 127 4.88 -42.50 27.98
N LEU A 128 4.99 -41.39 28.72
CA LEU A 128 4.11 -40.24 28.57
C LEU A 128 4.82 -39.20 27.70
N ALA A 129 4.25 -38.88 26.54
CA ALA A 129 4.76 -37.87 25.64
C ALA A 129 3.83 -36.66 25.59
N THR A 130 4.41 -35.46 25.62
CA THR A 130 3.73 -34.20 25.33
C THR A 130 4.25 -33.60 24.03
N LEU A 131 3.34 -33.09 23.21
CA LEU A 131 3.64 -32.44 21.93
C LEU A 131 3.18 -30.97 22.01
N GLY A 132 3.98 -30.08 21.46
CA GLY A 132 3.66 -28.66 21.37
C GLY A 132 4.08 -28.08 20.04
N ASP A 133 3.19 -27.33 19.39
CA ASP A 133 3.54 -26.62 18.17
C ASP A 133 4.37 -25.37 18.50
N VAL A 134 5.64 -25.39 18.11
CA VAL A 134 6.56 -24.27 18.25
C VAL A 134 6.98 -23.70 16.89
N THR A 135 6.23 -23.98 15.81
CA THR A 135 6.55 -23.56 14.44
C THR A 135 6.72 -22.04 14.32
N ALA A 136 5.78 -21.26 14.88
CA ALA A 136 5.86 -19.80 14.84
C ALA A 136 7.09 -19.27 15.60
N ALA A 137 7.37 -19.83 16.79
CA ALA A 137 8.52 -19.43 17.60
C ALA A 137 9.85 -19.84 16.95
N TYR A 138 9.91 -21.03 16.35
CA TYR A 138 11.09 -21.54 15.64
C TYR A 138 11.42 -20.68 14.42
N HIS A 139 10.42 -20.31 13.62
CA HIS A 139 10.62 -19.41 12.49
C HIS A 139 11.05 -18.01 12.92
N ALA A 140 10.49 -17.46 14.00
CA ALA A 140 10.91 -16.15 14.52
C ALA A 140 12.39 -16.14 14.96
N VAL A 141 12.83 -17.15 15.70
CA VAL A 141 14.22 -17.25 16.18
C VAL A 141 15.20 -17.50 15.03
N SER A 142 14.87 -18.39 14.09
CA SER A 142 15.74 -18.69 12.94
C SER A 142 15.85 -17.51 11.97
N PHE A 143 14.76 -16.80 11.72
CA PHE A 143 14.79 -15.58 10.91
C PHE A 143 15.60 -14.47 11.58
N GLN A 144 15.44 -14.26 12.88
CA GLN A 144 16.24 -13.28 13.63
C GLN A 144 17.74 -13.63 13.56
N ALA A 145 18.11 -14.89 13.77
CA ALA A 145 19.49 -15.33 13.68
C ALA A 145 20.08 -15.11 12.27
N GLN A 146 19.29 -15.38 11.22
CA GLN A 146 19.70 -15.11 9.84
C GLN A 146 19.87 -13.62 9.55
N LEU A 147 18.99 -12.76 10.07
CA LEU A 147 19.14 -11.31 9.99
C LEU A 147 20.42 -10.85 10.71
N ASP A 148 20.65 -11.32 11.93
CA ASP A 148 21.83 -10.95 12.71
C ASP A 148 23.14 -11.41 12.03
N GLU A 149 23.14 -12.57 11.38
CA GLU A 149 24.28 -13.04 10.58
C GLU A 149 24.46 -12.22 9.30
N ARG A 150 23.37 -11.88 8.60
CA ARG A 150 23.42 -11.00 7.43
C ARG A 150 23.94 -9.62 7.79
N TYR A 151 23.46 -9.01 8.88
CA TYR A 151 23.97 -7.74 9.39
C TYR A 151 25.45 -7.81 9.73
N ARG A 152 25.89 -8.85 10.45
CA ARG A 152 27.32 -9.06 10.73
C ARG A 152 28.17 -9.17 9.46
N ARG A 153 27.72 -9.94 8.47
CA ARG A 153 28.44 -10.10 7.20
C ARG A 153 28.46 -8.80 6.38
N LEU A 154 27.37 -8.05 6.39
CA LEU A 154 27.29 -6.74 5.74
C LEU A 154 28.22 -5.74 6.41
N ASP A 155 28.31 -5.73 7.74
CA ASP A 155 29.22 -4.88 8.48
C ASP A 155 30.69 -5.24 8.21
N GLU A 156 31.04 -6.52 8.20
CA GLU A 156 32.40 -6.97 7.88
C GLU A 156 32.79 -6.59 6.44
N THR A 157 31.90 -6.81 5.48
CA THR A 157 32.14 -6.45 4.07
C THR A 157 32.30 -4.95 3.90
N ASN A 158 31.47 -4.15 4.55
CA ASN A 158 31.58 -2.69 4.53
C ASN A 158 32.88 -2.19 5.16
N LEU A 159 33.31 -2.80 6.27
CA LEU A 159 34.60 -2.45 6.91
C LEU A 159 35.77 -2.75 5.96
N ARG A 160 35.78 -3.91 5.30
CA ARG A 160 36.81 -4.25 4.30
C ARG A 160 36.79 -3.30 3.10
N LEU A 161 35.60 -2.96 2.60
CA LEU A 161 35.45 -1.99 1.52
C LEU A 161 36.01 -0.63 1.95
N GLN A 162 35.67 -0.14 3.14
CA GLN A 162 36.16 1.15 3.62
C GLN A 162 37.67 1.18 3.87
N ALA A 163 38.26 0.10 4.39
CA ALA A 163 39.72 -0.01 4.47
C ALA A 163 40.36 0.07 3.07
N THR A 164 39.75 -0.58 2.08
CA THR A 164 40.18 -0.53 0.67
C THR A 164 40.00 0.88 0.06
N LEU A 165 38.90 1.55 0.39
CA LEU A 165 38.63 2.93 -0.03
C LEU A 165 39.63 3.92 0.61
N ALA A 166 40.00 3.71 1.87
CA ALA A 166 41.02 4.50 2.53
C ALA A 166 42.40 4.29 1.89
N MET A 167 42.78 3.04 1.60
CA MET A 167 44.03 2.73 0.89
C MET A 167 44.08 3.30 -0.54
N SER A 168 42.93 3.45 -1.21
CA SER A 168 42.83 4.06 -2.54
C SER A 168 42.66 5.59 -2.52
N GLY A 169 42.61 6.23 -1.35
CA GLY A 169 42.44 7.68 -1.19
C GLY A 169 41.02 8.20 -1.41
N THR A 170 40.03 7.30 -1.54
CA THR A 170 38.61 7.65 -1.74
C THR A 170 37.87 7.89 -0.42
N ALA A 171 38.31 7.28 0.68
CA ALA A 171 37.84 7.54 2.05
C ALA A 171 38.97 8.12 2.91
N ALA A 172 38.61 8.85 3.97
CA ALA A 172 39.55 9.45 4.92
C ALA A 172 39.79 8.52 6.11
N GLY A 173 41.01 8.02 6.28
CA GLY A 173 41.42 7.19 7.40
C GLY A 173 41.69 7.98 8.69
N TRP A 174 41.34 7.39 9.83
CA TRP A 174 41.67 7.92 11.15
C TRP A 174 42.10 6.81 12.11
N ASP A 175 42.94 7.18 13.06
CA ASP A 175 43.50 6.30 14.09
C ASP A 175 43.54 7.07 15.41
N TRP A 176 42.68 6.71 16.35
CA TRP A 176 42.67 7.25 17.69
C TRP A 176 43.38 6.29 18.64
N ARG A 177 44.52 6.74 19.19
CA ARG A 177 45.23 6.05 20.25
C ARG A 177 44.74 6.55 21.60
N ILE A 178 44.00 5.70 22.31
CA ILE A 178 43.23 6.09 23.49
C ILE A 178 44.16 6.42 24.65
N ALA A 179 45.15 5.56 24.90
CA ALA A 179 46.14 5.75 25.96
C ALA A 179 46.93 7.05 25.78
N GLU A 180 47.29 7.39 24.53
CA GLU A 180 48.00 8.62 24.20
C GLU A 180 47.09 9.85 24.17
N ARG A 181 45.77 9.67 24.14
CA ARG A 181 44.75 10.71 23.90
C ARG A 181 44.96 11.47 22.58
N LYS A 182 45.58 10.81 21.60
CA LYS A 182 45.96 11.38 20.31
C LYS A 182 45.15 10.80 19.16
N LEU A 183 44.73 11.68 18.26
CA LEU A 183 44.08 11.35 17.00
C LEU A 183 45.06 11.58 15.85
N PHE A 184 45.20 10.57 15.02
CA PHE A 184 45.94 10.56 13.77
C PHE A 184 44.96 10.39 12.62
N GLY A 185 45.37 10.77 11.42
CA GLY A 185 44.57 10.60 10.22
C GLY A 185 45.34 11.00 8.98
N ASP A 186 44.76 10.71 7.82
CA ASP A 186 45.36 11.04 6.53
C ASP A 186 45.04 12.47 6.07
N ALA A 187 45.60 12.85 4.92
CA ALA A 187 45.39 14.17 4.32
C ALA A 187 43.91 14.46 4.00
N ARG A 188 43.11 13.43 3.70
CA ARG A 188 41.69 13.58 3.40
C ARG A 188 40.88 13.83 4.68
N PHE A 189 41.23 13.17 5.79
CA PHE A 189 40.66 13.45 7.10
C PHE A 189 40.96 14.88 7.53
N ALA A 190 42.22 15.31 7.38
CA ALA A 190 42.62 16.69 7.64
C ALA A 190 41.78 17.70 6.82
N THR A 191 41.57 17.42 5.53
CA THR A 191 40.74 18.26 4.64
C THR A 191 39.28 18.33 5.10
N LEU A 192 38.68 17.20 5.48
CA LEU A 192 37.27 17.15 5.91
C LEU A 192 37.04 17.91 7.22
N TYR A 193 37.99 17.80 8.16
CA TYR A 193 37.95 18.46 9.47
C TYR A 193 38.60 19.85 9.50
N GLY A 194 39.20 20.32 8.40
CA GLY A 194 39.89 21.62 8.34
C GLY A 194 41.11 21.69 9.25
N LEU A 195 41.86 20.59 9.36
CA LEU A 195 43.05 20.47 10.21
C LEU A 195 44.33 20.60 9.39
N ASP A 196 45.42 20.95 10.05
CA ASP A 196 46.77 20.87 9.47
C ASP A 196 47.18 19.39 9.29
N PRO A 197 47.42 18.92 8.04
CA PRO A 197 47.84 17.55 7.78
C PRO A 197 49.15 17.17 8.50
N GLU A 198 50.11 18.10 8.62
CA GLU A 198 51.39 17.80 9.27
C GLU A 198 51.23 17.60 10.77
N ALA A 199 50.40 18.41 11.42
CA ALA A 199 50.05 18.24 12.82
C ALA A 199 49.28 16.92 13.05
N LEU A 200 48.36 16.58 12.15
CA LEU A 200 47.56 15.36 12.24
C LEU A 200 48.42 14.08 12.15
N VAL A 201 49.44 14.06 11.29
CA VAL A 201 50.39 12.94 11.20
C VAL A 201 51.20 12.77 12.49
N LYS A 202 51.47 13.87 13.22
CA LYS A 202 52.16 13.85 14.53
C LYS A 202 51.24 13.52 15.70
N GLY A 203 49.94 13.41 15.44
CA GLY A 203 48.89 13.15 16.42
C GLY A 203 48.43 14.42 17.13
N VAL A 204 47.16 14.78 16.95
CA VAL A 204 46.51 15.93 17.58
C VAL A 204 45.67 15.51 18.79
N GLU A 205 45.31 16.47 19.64
CA GLU A 205 44.41 16.23 20.77
C GLU A 205 43.04 15.73 20.29
N THR A 206 42.53 14.69 20.94
CA THR A 206 41.22 14.07 20.62
C THR A 206 40.03 15.04 20.68
N ALA A 207 40.12 16.13 21.46
CA ALA A 207 39.11 17.17 21.52
C ALA A 207 38.83 17.82 20.14
N VAL A 208 39.82 17.82 19.25
CA VAL A 208 39.73 18.35 17.88
C VAL A 208 38.68 17.60 17.06
N PHE A 209 38.43 16.31 17.32
CA PHE A 209 37.36 15.56 16.65
C PHE A 209 35.97 16.20 16.83
N PHE A 210 35.70 16.83 17.97
CA PHE A 210 34.38 17.43 18.23
C PHE A 210 34.26 18.89 17.78
N SER A 211 35.35 19.51 17.29
CA SER A 211 35.35 20.93 16.93
C SER A 211 34.45 21.18 15.73
N ALA A 212 34.62 20.38 14.67
CA ALA A 212 33.92 20.50 13.40
C ALA A 212 32.55 19.79 13.37
N ILE A 213 32.16 19.00 14.39
CA ILE A 213 30.85 18.34 14.38
C ILE A 213 29.74 19.37 14.55
N HIS A 214 28.68 19.28 13.75
CA HIS A 214 27.53 20.18 13.83
C HIS A 214 26.90 20.17 15.24
N PRO A 215 26.51 21.32 15.82
CA PRO A 215 26.04 21.42 17.21
C PRO A 215 24.92 20.43 17.59
N GLN A 216 23.96 20.23 16.69
CA GLN A 216 22.85 19.29 16.89
C GLN A 216 23.28 17.81 16.96
N ASP A 217 24.44 17.46 16.38
CA ASP A 217 24.92 16.08 16.35
C ASP A 217 25.88 15.78 17.50
N LYS A 218 26.49 16.81 18.11
CA LYS A 218 27.55 16.67 19.15
C LYS A 218 27.13 15.79 20.33
N ALA A 219 25.92 15.97 20.86
CA ALA A 219 25.45 15.20 22.01
C ALA A 219 25.37 13.69 21.69
N ARG A 220 24.75 13.34 20.54
CA ARG A 220 24.63 11.97 20.07
C ARG A 220 25.99 11.32 19.81
N ILE A 221 26.92 12.05 19.20
CA ILE A 221 28.26 11.52 18.92
C ILE A 221 29.07 11.35 20.21
N ARG A 222 28.96 12.26 21.19
CA ARG A 222 29.59 12.08 22.51
C ARG A 222 29.11 10.82 23.22
N LEU A 223 27.82 10.52 23.18
CA LEU A 223 27.28 9.28 23.75
C LEU A 223 27.86 8.04 23.07
N ALA A 224 27.95 8.05 21.74
CA ALA A 224 28.55 6.95 20.98
C ALA A 224 30.04 6.76 21.32
N VAL A 225 30.81 7.85 21.46
CA VAL A 225 32.21 7.80 21.90
C VAL A 225 32.35 7.33 23.35
N GLY A 226 31.42 7.72 24.23
CA GLY A 226 31.39 7.22 25.60
C GLY A 226 31.11 5.72 25.70
N GLY A 227 30.26 5.17 24.82
CA GLY A 227 30.02 3.73 24.71
C GLY A 227 31.24 2.96 24.24
N MET A 228 31.97 3.52 23.26
CA MET A 228 33.25 2.99 22.79
C MET A 228 34.29 2.86 23.90
N LEU A 229 34.45 3.90 24.72
CA LEU A 229 35.35 3.87 25.88
C LEU A 229 34.95 2.85 26.97
N ARG A 230 33.74 2.28 26.90
CA ARG A 230 33.24 1.24 27.82
C ARG A 230 33.20 -0.14 27.18
N GLY A 231 33.89 -0.34 26.05
CA GLY A 231 34.05 -1.65 25.41
C GLY A 231 33.17 -1.89 24.18
N ALA A 232 32.49 -0.87 23.63
CA ALA A 232 31.79 -1.07 22.35
C ALA A 232 32.81 -1.26 21.21
N GLU A 233 32.75 -2.42 20.55
CA GLU A 233 33.72 -2.82 19.53
C GLU A 233 33.60 -2.05 18.20
N VAL A 234 32.43 -1.49 17.89
CA VAL A 234 32.15 -0.89 16.56
C VAL A 234 31.60 0.52 16.70
N PHE A 235 32.13 1.42 15.86
CA PHE A 235 31.55 2.73 15.59
C PHE A 235 30.91 2.73 14.22
N ALA A 236 29.64 3.15 14.13
CA ALA A 236 28.98 3.43 12.86
C ALA A 236 27.99 4.58 13.04
N LYS A 237 28.32 5.76 12.51
CA LYS A 237 27.47 6.96 12.63
C LYS A 237 27.56 7.84 11.39
N GLU A 238 26.40 8.33 10.96
CA GLU A 238 26.27 9.48 10.07
C GLU A 238 26.11 10.75 10.89
N PHE A 239 26.85 11.80 10.55
CA PHE A 239 26.74 13.11 11.20
C PHE A 239 27.24 14.22 10.28
N ARG A 240 26.97 15.45 10.68
CA ARG A 240 27.33 16.64 9.92
C ARG A 240 28.63 17.25 10.44
N LEU A 241 29.48 17.68 9.52
CA LEU A 241 30.60 18.57 9.75
C LEU A 241 30.23 20.00 9.36
N LEU A 242 30.70 20.95 10.15
CA LEU A 242 30.55 22.39 9.99
C LEU A 242 31.90 23.04 10.31
N LEU A 243 32.64 23.38 9.25
CA LEU A 243 33.86 24.20 9.34
C LEU A 243 33.45 25.67 9.44
N ALA A 244 34.31 26.52 10.03
CA ALA A 244 34.07 27.96 10.11
C ALA A 244 33.79 28.51 8.69
N ASP A 245 32.60 29.08 8.51
CA ASP A 245 32.08 29.65 7.25
C ASP A 245 31.93 28.68 6.05
N GLY A 246 32.01 27.36 6.28
CA GLY A 246 31.88 26.34 5.24
C GLY A 246 30.47 25.75 5.11
N PRO A 247 30.13 25.15 3.94
CA PRO A 247 28.88 24.42 3.79
C PRO A 247 28.85 23.20 4.72
N VAL A 248 27.66 22.84 5.18
CA VAL A 248 27.45 21.60 5.95
C VAL A 248 27.82 20.40 5.07
N ARG A 249 28.71 19.54 5.58
CA ARG A 249 29.07 18.27 4.93
C ARG A 249 28.48 17.12 5.72
N TRP A 250 27.87 16.16 5.05
CA TRP A 250 27.47 14.91 5.67
C TRP A 250 28.58 13.90 5.55
N VAL A 251 28.95 13.28 6.67
CA VAL A 251 29.95 12.23 6.72
C VAL A 251 29.40 10.97 7.35
N GLN A 252 29.80 9.83 6.81
CA GLN A 252 29.59 8.52 7.41
C GLN A 252 30.92 8.03 7.97
N ALA A 253 30.98 7.88 9.29
CA ALA A 253 32.13 7.32 9.99
C ALA A 253 31.85 5.87 10.36
N ARG A 254 32.80 4.98 10.07
CA ARG A 254 32.86 3.67 10.72
C ARG A 254 34.26 3.35 11.20
N GLY A 255 34.35 2.56 12.26
CA GLY A 255 35.61 2.13 12.82
C GLY A 255 35.44 0.99 13.80
N ARG A 256 36.55 0.39 14.21
CA ARG A 256 36.59 -0.70 15.18
C ARG A 256 37.53 -0.37 16.33
N CYS A 257 37.16 -0.83 17.52
CA CYS A 257 38.05 -0.87 18.67
C CYS A 257 39.01 -2.05 18.58
N GLU A 258 40.27 -1.80 18.90
CA GLU A 258 41.21 -2.83 19.33
C GLU A 258 41.19 -2.85 20.87
N LEU A 259 41.03 -4.05 21.42
CA LEU A 259 41.01 -4.30 22.87
C LEU A 259 42.34 -4.96 23.28
N ASP A 260 42.81 -4.70 24.49
CA ASP A 260 43.90 -5.47 25.10
C ASP A 260 43.42 -6.79 25.71
N GLU A 261 44.35 -7.53 26.33
CA GLU A 261 44.08 -8.81 27.00
C GLU A 261 43.14 -8.68 28.21
N GLN A 262 42.94 -7.48 28.75
CA GLN A 262 41.98 -7.19 29.83
C GLN A 262 40.65 -6.62 29.30
N GLU A 263 40.38 -6.81 28.00
CA GLU A 263 39.20 -6.30 27.28
C GLU A 263 39.04 -4.77 27.36
N GLN A 264 40.14 -4.04 27.62
CA GLN A 264 40.12 -2.58 27.67
C GLN A 264 40.41 -1.99 26.28
N PRO A 265 39.69 -0.94 25.87
CA PRO A 265 39.90 -0.30 24.59
C PRO A 265 41.26 0.42 24.56
N THR A 266 42.11 0.08 23.59
CA THR A 266 43.45 0.69 23.44
C THR A 266 43.55 1.62 22.23
N ARG A 267 42.87 1.29 21.14
CA ARG A 267 42.93 2.00 19.87
C ARG A 267 41.61 1.90 19.11
N PHE A 268 41.26 2.96 18.40
CA PHE A 268 40.14 2.95 17.46
C PHE A 268 40.63 3.35 16.08
N VAL A 269 40.42 2.49 15.09
CA VAL A 269 40.80 2.75 13.70
C VAL A 269 39.56 2.73 12.82
N GLY A 270 39.51 3.60 11.83
CA GLY A 270 38.35 3.64 10.96
C GLY A 270 38.53 4.52 9.73
N ALA A 271 37.40 4.69 9.03
CA ALA A 271 37.29 5.52 7.85
C ALA A 271 36.12 6.49 7.98
N LEU A 272 36.22 7.57 7.21
CA LEU A 272 35.24 8.62 7.10
C LEU A 272 34.97 8.86 5.60
N VAL A 273 33.73 8.71 5.20
CA VAL A 273 33.29 8.92 3.82
C VAL A 273 32.42 10.17 3.77
N ASP A 274 32.72 11.08 2.84
CA ASP A 274 31.84 12.21 2.55
C ASP A 274 30.63 11.70 1.74
N ILE A 275 29.45 11.81 2.33
CA ILE A 275 28.16 11.38 1.76
C ILE A 275 27.27 12.59 1.44
N THR A 276 27.84 13.79 1.33
CA THR A 276 27.08 15.03 1.09
C THR A 276 26.29 14.98 -0.20
N GLU A 277 26.90 14.54 -1.31
CA GLU A 277 26.21 14.41 -2.60
C GLU A 277 25.10 13.34 -2.55
N GLN A 278 25.34 12.21 -1.87
CA GLN A 278 24.31 11.20 -1.64
C GLN A 278 23.11 11.79 -0.90
N LYS A 279 23.35 12.54 0.18
CA LYS A 279 22.28 13.20 0.96
C LYS A 279 21.58 14.30 0.16
N ARG A 280 22.29 15.02 -0.71
CA ARG A 280 21.68 16.02 -1.61
C ARG A 280 20.76 15.38 -2.63
N VAL A 281 21.17 14.28 -3.25
CA VAL A 281 20.33 13.53 -4.21
C VAL A 281 19.11 12.93 -3.52
N GLU A 282 19.30 12.33 -2.34
CA GLU A 282 18.20 11.80 -1.51
C GLU A 282 17.19 12.91 -1.16
N GLU A 283 17.68 14.07 -0.74
CA GLU A 283 16.83 15.21 -0.38
C GLU A 283 16.16 15.85 -1.61
N GLN A 284 16.85 15.96 -2.75
CA GLN A 284 16.27 16.44 -4.01
C GLN A 284 15.14 15.51 -4.47
N LEU A 285 15.34 14.19 -4.39
CA LEU A 285 14.29 13.22 -4.71
C LEU A 285 13.11 13.37 -3.75
N ARG A 286 13.37 13.54 -2.45
CA ARG A 286 12.34 13.78 -1.43
C ARG A 286 11.55 15.08 -1.69
N ILE A 287 12.25 16.15 -2.07
CA ILE A 287 11.64 17.45 -2.41
C ILE A 287 10.82 17.32 -3.69
N ALA A 288 11.34 16.68 -4.74
CA ALA A 288 10.61 16.46 -5.99
C ALA A 288 9.33 15.63 -5.77
N GLN A 289 9.41 14.57 -4.95
CA GLN A 289 8.24 13.77 -4.54
C GLN A 289 7.22 14.63 -3.76
N THR A 290 7.69 15.41 -2.79
CA THR A 290 6.81 16.25 -1.96
C THR A 290 6.17 17.39 -2.78
N ALA A 291 6.94 18.06 -3.62
CA ALA A 291 6.50 19.17 -4.47
C ALA A 291 5.53 18.71 -5.56
N GLY A 292 5.73 17.52 -6.11
CA GLY A 292 4.78 16.87 -7.02
C GLY A 292 3.54 16.31 -6.32
N GLY A 293 3.46 16.36 -4.99
CA GLY A 293 2.37 15.74 -4.22
C GLY A 293 2.34 14.22 -4.35
N VAL A 294 3.47 13.57 -4.68
CA VAL A 294 3.58 12.15 -5.00
C VAL A 294 4.12 11.36 -3.81
N GLY A 295 3.39 10.32 -3.38
CA GLY A 295 3.83 9.37 -2.38
C GLY A 295 4.49 8.14 -3.01
N ALA A 296 5.77 7.93 -2.76
CA ALA A 296 6.47 6.72 -3.20
C ALA A 296 6.32 5.56 -2.20
N PHE A 297 6.35 4.33 -2.70
CA PHE A 297 6.38 3.10 -1.92
C PHE A 297 7.14 1.98 -2.65
N GLU A 298 7.55 0.98 -1.88
CA GLU A 298 8.19 -0.24 -2.34
C GLU A 298 7.64 -1.45 -1.58
N TYR A 299 7.32 -2.51 -2.32
CA TYR A 299 6.79 -3.76 -1.79
C TYR A 299 7.57 -4.94 -2.36
N VAL A 300 7.96 -5.88 -1.52
CA VAL A 300 8.60 -7.13 -1.95
C VAL A 300 7.59 -8.25 -1.77
N ASP A 301 7.40 -9.05 -2.82
CA ASP A 301 6.48 -10.18 -2.80
C ASP A 301 6.81 -11.17 -1.67
N GLY A 302 5.77 -11.65 -0.98
CA GLY A 302 5.88 -12.48 0.22
C GLY A 302 6.08 -11.73 1.54
N PHE A 303 6.33 -10.42 1.54
CA PHE A 303 6.39 -9.62 2.77
C PHE A 303 5.02 -9.01 3.09
N ALA A 304 4.71 -8.89 4.38
CA ALA A 304 3.43 -8.30 4.82
C ALA A 304 3.48 -6.76 4.96
N THR A 305 4.57 -6.11 4.55
CA THR A 305 4.82 -4.68 4.78
C THR A 305 5.33 -3.99 3.52
N LEU A 306 5.12 -2.68 3.43
CA LEU A 306 5.68 -1.80 2.40
C LEU A 306 6.63 -0.81 3.05
N SER A 307 7.73 -0.50 2.37
CA SER A 307 8.51 0.70 2.63
C SER A 307 7.84 1.90 1.97
N VAL A 308 7.68 3.01 2.69
CA VAL A 308 6.86 4.15 2.25
C VAL A 308 7.55 5.49 2.50
N SER A 309 7.26 6.44 1.63
CA SER A 309 7.67 7.82 1.82
C SER A 309 6.76 8.56 2.82
N PRO A 310 7.24 9.65 3.46
CA PRO A 310 6.38 10.49 4.29
C PRO A 310 5.17 11.08 3.53
N GLN A 311 5.33 11.36 2.23
CA GLN A 311 4.24 11.86 1.39
C GLN A 311 3.17 10.78 1.14
N PHE A 312 3.55 9.52 1.01
CA PHE A 312 2.63 8.39 0.92
C PHE A 312 1.73 8.31 2.15
N CYS A 313 2.31 8.40 3.35
CA CYS A 313 1.54 8.44 4.60
C CYS A 313 0.56 9.62 4.62
N ARG A 314 1.01 10.83 4.20
CA ARG A 314 0.14 12.03 4.17
C ARG A 314 -1.04 11.91 3.21
N LEU A 315 -0.83 11.36 2.02
CA LEU A 315 -1.91 11.16 1.03
C LEU A 315 -3.00 10.22 1.55
N LEU A 316 -2.59 9.20 2.31
CA LEU A 316 -3.50 8.22 2.91
C LEU A 316 -4.07 8.65 4.27
N GLY A 317 -3.66 9.79 4.83
CA GLY A 317 -4.07 10.23 6.17
C GLY A 317 -3.49 9.37 7.31
N LEU A 318 -2.32 8.76 7.10
CA LEU A 318 -1.63 7.93 8.07
C LEU A 318 -0.51 8.69 8.80
N HIS A 319 -0.20 8.27 10.03
CA HIS A 319 0.95 8.80 10.74
C HIS A 319 2.27 8.48 10.01
N PRO A 320 3.27 9.40 10.04
CA PRO A 320 4.55 9.18 9.38
C PRO A 320 5.24 7.91 9.89
N ALA A 321 5.47 6.97 8.98
CA ALA A 321 6.22 5.74 9.21
C ALA A 321 7.16 5.48 8.04
N ARG A 322 8.19 4.65 8.26
CA ARG A 322 9.04 4.12 7.18
C ARG A 322 8.46 2.87 6.57
N ASP A 323 7.84 2.03 7.40
CA ASP A 323 7.25 0.76 6.98
C ASP A 323 5.80 0.68 7.46
N LEU A 324 4.90 0.22 6.59
CA LEU A 324 3.48 0.06 6.89
C LEU A 324 3.00 -1.35 6.54
N PRO A 325 2.13 -1.98 7.35
CA PRO A 325 1.52 -3.26 6.97
C PRO A 325 0.64 -3.11 5.71
N LEU A 326 0.79 -4.04 4.77
CA LEU A 326 0.02 -4.04 3.52
C LEU A 326 -1.48 -4.13 3.78
N ALA A 327 -1.89 -4.94 4.75
CA ALA A 327 -3.28 -5.05 5.16
C ALA A 327 -3.85 -3.70 5.61
N THR A 328 -3.08 -2.90 6.37
CA THR A 328 -3.50 -1.56 6.83
C THR A 328 -3.69 -0.60 5.66
N VAL A 329 -2.77 -0.61 4.69
CA VAL A 329 -2.83 0.24 3.50
C VAL A 329 -4.03 -0.13 2.62
N ASN A 330 -4.23 -1.42 2.36
CA ASN A 330 -5.32 -1.92 1.54
C ASN A 330 -6.70 -1.73 2.18
N ALA A 331 -6.80 -1.74 3.51
CA ALA A 331 -8.05 -1.52 4.23
C ALA A 331 -8.62 -0.10 4.06
N LEU A 332 -7.82 0.86 3.58
CA LEU A 332 -8.29 2.22 3.30
C LEU A 332 -9.09 2.34 2.01
N VAL A 333 -8.97 1.36 1.10
CA VAL A 333 -9.63 1.37 -0.20
C VAL A 333 -11.13 1.12 -0.03
N VAL A 334 -11.94 1.98 -0.64
CA VAL A 334 -13.40 1.89 -0.62
C VAL A 334 -13.85 0.81 -1.61
N PRO A 335 -14.64 -0.20 -1.21
CA PRO A 335 -15.21 -1.16 -2.16
C PRO A 335 -16.16 -0.46 -3.16
N PRO A 336 -16.19 -0.86 -4.45
CA PRO A 336 -15.58 -2.06 -5.03
C PRO A 336 -14.20 -1.81 -5.69
N HIS A 337 -13.48 -0.76 -5.32
CA HIS A 337 -12.21 -0.43 -5.98
C HIS A 337 -11.13 -1.50 -5.77
N PRO A 338 -10.24 -1.71 -6.75
CA PRO A 338 -9.12 -2.63 -6.63
C PRO A 338 -8.16 -2.19 -5.53
N LEU A 339 -7.56 -3.16 -4.84
CA LEU A 339 -6.55 -2.91 -3.81
C LEU A 339 -5.34 -2.19 -4.39
N ILE A 340 -4.64 -1.41 -3.54
CA ILE A 340 -3.43 -0.68 -3.95
C ILE A 340 -2.34 -1.66 -4.42
N ILE A 341 -2.19 -2.77 -3.69
CA ILE A 341 -1.42 -3.94 -4.09
C ILE A 341 -2.24 -5.18 -3.75
N ASP A 342 -2.54 -6.00 -4.75
CA ASP A 342 -3.18 -7.30 -4.52
C ASP A 342 -2.09 -8.37 -4.27
N PRO A 343 -1.98 -8.92 -3.04
CA PRO A 343 -1.00 -9.95 -2.73
C PRO A 343 -1.31 -11.31 -3.39
N ALA A 344 -2.53 -11.53 -3.88
CA ALA A 344 -2.89 -12.74 -4.61
C ALA A 344 -2.55 -12.65 -6.11
N ALA A 345 -2.27 -11.44 -6.62
CA ALA A 345 -1.89 -11.24 -8.01
C ALA A 345 -0.53 -11.88 -8.30
N LYS A 346 -0.38 -12.46 -9.50
CA LYS A 346 0.88 -13.01 -10.01
C LYS A 346 1.40 -12.17 -11.17
N PRO A 347 1.95 -10.97 -10.89
CA PRO A 347 2.40 -10.06 -11.94
C PRO A 347 3.63 -10.61 -12.66
N LYS A 348 3.89 -10.07 -13.85
CA LYS A 348 5.13 -10.30 -14.60
C LYS A 348 6.07 -9.09 -14.41
N PRO A 349 7.41 -9.28 -14.53
CA PRO A 349 8.33 -8.15 -14.55
C PRO A 349 7.96 -7.14 -15.64
N GLY A 350 8.00 -5.85 -15.31
CA GLY A 350 7.67 -4.76 -16.20
C GLY A 350 6.69 -3.74 -15.62
N PRO A 351 6.24 -2.77 -16.44
CA PRO A 351 5.32 -1.73 -16.00
C PRO A 351 3.97 -2.31 -15.58
N ALA A 352 3.47 -1.86 -14.44
CA ALA A 352 2.17 -2.23 -13.91
C ALA A 352 1.07 -1.30 -14.44
N GLU A 353 -0.12 -1.84 -14.66
CA GLU A 353 -1.29 -1.08 -15.13
C GLU A 353 -1.66 0.07 -14.17
N GLN A 354 -1.93 1.24 -14.73
CA GLN A 354 -2.35 2.39 -13.91
C GLN A 354 -3.72 2.12 -13.29
N LEU A 355 -3.82 2.29 -11.97
CA LEU A 355 -5.04 2.02 -11.21
C LEU A 355 -5.51 3.29 -10.51
N GLU A 356 -6.80 3.59 -10.63
CA GLU A 356 -7.47 4.65 -9.87
C GLU A 356 -8.41 4.02 -8.87
N PHE A 357 -8.34 4.47 -7.62
CA PHE A 357 -9.12 3.93 -6.53
C PHE A 357 -9.49 5.04 -5.55
N GLU A 358 -10.61 4.82 -4.88
CA GLU A 358 -11.10 5.70 -3.84
C GLU A 358 -10.67 5.19 -2.47
N ILE A 359 -10.29 6.11 -1.58
CA ILE A 359 -9.95 5.81 -0.20
C ILE A 359 -10.77 6.66 0.76
N THR A 360 -10.93 6.17 1.99
CA THR A 360 -11.39 6.98 3.12
C THR A 360 -10.22 7.22 4.06
N ARG A 361 -9.85 8.50 4.24
CA ARG A 361 -8.76 8.85 5.15
C ARG A 361 -9.17 8.60 6.62
N PRO A 362 -8.33 7.94 7.43
CA PRO A 362 -8.69 7.62 8.81
C PRO A 362 -8.58 8.82 9.76
N ASP A 363 -7.78 9.83 9.41
CA ASP A 363 -7.58 11.04 10.24
C ASP A 363 -8.72 12.05 10.14
N THR A 364 -9.39 12.11 9.00
CA THR A 364 -10.39 13.15 8.67
C THR A 364 -11.73 12.58 8.23
N GLY A 365 -11.79 11.31 7.84
CA GLY A 365 -12.95 10.71 7.17
C GLY A 365 -13.14 11.20 5.73
N GLU A 366 -12.25 12.03 5.19
CA GLU A 366 -12.38 12.56 3.84
C GLU A 366 -12.19 11.43 2.81
N VAL A 367 -13.09 11.41 1.83
CA VAL A 367 -12.99 10.51 0.68
C VAL A 367 -12.13 11.15 -0.42
N ARG A 368 -11.11 10.41 -0.87
CA ARG A 368 -10.15 10.86 -1.89
C ARG A 368 -9.96 9.85 -3.00
N TRP A 369 -9.76 10.35 -4.21
CA TRP A 369 -9.36 9.55 -5.36
C TRP A 369 -7.86 9.63 -5.56
N LEU A 370 -7.21 8.47 -5.56
CA LEU A 370 -5.78 8.34 -5.77
C LEU A 370 -5.50 7.49 -7.01
N THR A 371 -4.39 7.79 -7.67
CA THR A 371 -3.87 6.99 -8.78
C THR A 371 -2.57 6.32 -8.36
N ARG A 372 -2.44 5.02 -8.60
CA ARG A 372 -1.21 4.24 -8.39
C ARG A 372 -0.57 3.87 -9.72
N ARG A 373 0.72 4.17 -9.86
CA ARG A 373 1.56 3.81 -11.01
C ARG A 373 2.87 3.20 -10.52
N GLY A 374 3.43 2.24 -11.25
CA GLY A 374 4.73 1.68 -10.90
C GLY A 374 5.14 0.54 -11.82
N GLU A 375 6.18 -0.18 -11.42
CA GLU A 375 6.75 -1.32 -12.15
C GLU A 375 7.19 -2.46 -11.21
N PHE A 376 7.05 -3.69 -11.70
CA PHE A 376 7.54 -4.89 -11.04
C PHE A 376 8.94 -5.22 -11.55
N LEU A 377 9.91 -5.22 -10.66
CA LEU A 377 11.31 -5.53 -10.90
C LEU A 377 11.62 -6.93 -10.36
N ARG A 378 12.60 -7.61 -10.93
CA ARG A 378 13.16 -8.81 -10.31
C ARG A 378 14.03 -8.38 -9.13
N ASP A 379 13.82 -9.00 -7.98
CA ASP A 379 14.70 -8.79 -6.84
C ASP A 379 16.02 -9.57 -7.08
N ALA A 380 17.15 -8.94 -6.76
CA ALA A 380 18.48 -9.54 -6.90
C ALA A 380 18.87 -10.40 -5.69
N GLU A 381 18.24 -10.14 -4.53
CA GLU A 381 18.52 -10.86 -3.28
C GLU A 381 17.50 -11.97 -2.99
N TRP A 382 16.30 -11.87 -3.55
CA TRP A 382 15.19 -12.78 -3.28
C TRP A 382 14.60 -13.32 -4.58
N SER A 383 14.08 -14.55 -4.59
CA SER A 383 13.46 -15.16 -5.78
C SER A 383 12.10 -14.55 -6.17
N GLY A 384 11.69 -13.44 -5.52
CA GLY A 384 10.40 -12.78 -5.70
C GLY A 384 10.45 -11.53 -6.59
N LEU A 385 9.29 -10.91 -6.80
CA LEU A 385 9.18 -9.61 -7.47
C LEU A 385 9.16 -8.47 -6.47
N ARG A 386 9.78 -7.37 -6.84
CA ARG A 386 9.79 -6.11 -6.10
C ARG A 386 8.97 -5.08 -6.86
N PHE A 387 7.89 -4.59 -6.27
CA PHE A 387 7.02 -3.60 -6.85
C PHE A 387 7.39 -2.20 -6.33
N VAL A 388 7.87 -1.35 -7.23
CA VAL A 388 8.21 0.05 -6.93
C VAL A 388 7.18 0.93 -7.57
N GLY A 389 6.54 1.80 -6.78
CA GLY A 389 5.42 2.59 -7.25
C GLY A 389 5.26 3.93 -6.55
N VAL A 390 4.33 4.69 -7.11
CA VAL A 390 3.93 5.99 -6.61
C VAL A 390 2.41 6.10 -6.58
N ILE A 391 1.90 6.89 -5.64
CA ILE A 391 0.52 7.35 -5.57
C ILE A 391 0.45 8.88 -5.62
N TYR A 392 -0.60 9.42 -6.22
CA TYR A 392 -0.88 10.86 -6.22
C TYR A 392 -2.38 11.12 -6.25
N ASP A 393 -2.79 12.31 -5.79
CA ASP A 393 -4.19 12.69 -5.60
C ASP A 393 -4.81 13.25 -6.89
N VAL A 394 -5.92 12.65 -7.33
CA VAL A 394 -6.71 13.07 -8.51
C VAL A 394 -8.15 13.45 -8.14
N THR A 395 -8.42 13.68 -6.84
CA THR A 395 -9.76 14.01 -6.32
C THR A 395 -10.36 15.25 -6.98
N ALA A 396 -9.57 16.32 -7.14
CA ALA A 396 -10.05 17.55 -7.77
C ALA A 396 -10.45 17.34 -9.24
N ALA A 397 -9.66 16.55 -9.97
CA ALA A 397 -9.96 16.21 -11.37
C ALA A 397 -11.26 15.39 -11.46
N LYS A 398 -11.40 14.34 -10.63
CA LYS A 398 -12.61 13.51 -10.59
C LYS A 398 -13.88 14.28 -10.21
N ARG A 399 -13.79 15.18 -9.23
CA ARG A 399 -14.92 16.06 -8.84
C ARG A 399 -15.32 17.00 -9.98
N THR A 400 -14.34 17.53 -10.71
CA THR A 400 -14.59 18.40 -11.87
C THR A 400 -15.25 17.64 -13.01
N GLU A 401 -14.75 16.44 -13.33
CA GLU A 401 -15.32 15.57 -14.36
C GLU A 401 -16.77 15.20 -14.04
N ALA A 402 -17.06 14.80 -12.79
CA ALA A 402 -18.42 14.48 -12.35
C ALA A 402 -19.35 15.70 -12.43
N ALA A 403 -18.90 16.87 -11.98
CA ALA A 403 -19.68 18.10 -12.05
C ALA A 403 -20.02 18.52 -13.49
N LEU A 404 -19.05 18.40 -14.40
CA LEU A 404 -19.26 18.67 -15.83
C LEU A 404 -20.29 17.72 -16.44
N ARG A 405 -20.22 16.43 -16.08
CA ARG A 405 -21.19 15.43 -16.56
C ARG A 405 -22.61 15.77 -16.10
N THR A 406 -22.80 16.04 -14.81
CA THR A 406 -24.12 16.44 -14.27
C THR A 406 -24.64 17.73 -14.90
N LEU A 407 -23.76 18.71 -15.14
CA LEU A 407 -24.14 19.95 -15.80
C LEU A 407 -24.59 19.70 -17.25
N ASN A 408 -23.87 18.87 -18.00
CA ASN A 408 -24.25 18.52 -19.36
C ASN A 408 -25.62 17.82 -19.41
N GLU A 409 -25.84 16.81 -18.56
CA GLU A 409 -27.13 16.10 -18.48
C GLU A 409 -28.29 17.06 -18.12
N THR A 410 -28.03 18.01 -17.21
CA THR A 410 -29.02 19.03 -16.83
C THR A 410 -29.31 20.01 -17.97
N LEU A 411 -28.27 20.47 -18.67
CA LEU A 411 -28.40 21.37 -19.82
C LEU A 411 -29.15 20.71 -20.98
N GLU A 412 -28.84 19.46 -21.30
CA GLU A 412 -29.57 18.69 -22.32
C GLU A 412 -31.06 18.62 -21.99
N THR A 413 -31.39 18.30 -20.73
CA THR A 413 -32.78 18.26 -20.26
C THR A 413 -33.48 19.62 -20.38
N GLN A 414 -32.81 20.71 -19.98
CA GLN A 414 -33.38 22.06 -20.07
C GLN A 414 -33.58 22.53 -21.52
N VAL A 415 -32.64 22.21 -22.41
CA VAL A 415 -32.73 22.53 -23.84
C VAL A 415 -33.92 21.83 -24.47
N VAL A 416 -34.13 20.54 -24.17
CA VAL A 416 -35.29 19.78 -24.65
C VAL A 416 -36.60 20.40 -24.15
N LEU A 417 -36.70 20.70 -22.85
CA LEU A 417 -37.92 21.29 -22.28
C LEU A 417 -38.25 22.67 -22.85
N ARG A 418 -37.27 23.57 -22.96
CA ARG A 418 -37.48 24.91 -23.53
C ARG A 418 -37.84 24.87 -25.02
N THR A 419 -37.25 23.95 -25.77
CA THR A 419 -37.58 23.75 -27.19
C THR A 419 -39.03 23.28 -27.32
N ALA A 420 -39.42 22.29 -26.53
CA ALA A 420 -40.80 21.77 -26.51
C ALA A 420 -41.84 22.82 -26.07
N GLU A 421 -41.53 23.67 -25.09
CA GLU A 421 -42.42 24.76 -24.66
C GLU A 421 -42.63 25.79 -25.77
N ARG A 422 -41.56 26.23 -26.44
CA ARG A 422 -41.63 27.16 -27.56
C ARG A 422 -42.43 26.57 -28.73
N ASP A 423 -42.21 25.31 -29.05
CA ASP A 423 -42.90 24.63 -30.14
C ASP A 423 -44.39 24.43 -29.80
N ARG A 424 -44.75 24.14 -28.54
CA ARG A 424 -46.17 24.14 -28.10
C ARG A 424 -46.83 25.51 -28.23
N LEU A 425 -46.15 26.59 -27.81
CA LEU A 425 -46.68 27.94 -27.99
C LEU A 425 -46.91 28.23 -29.48
N TRP A 426 -45.99 27.82 -30.35
CA TRP A 426 -46.14 27.98 -31.80
C TRP A 426 -47.29 27.17 -32.39
N GLU A 427 -47.43 25.91 -31.97
CA GLU A 427 -48.38 24.95 -32.53
C GLU A 427 -49.82 25.18 -32.05
N PHE A 428 -50.00 25.53 -30.77
CA PHE A 428 -51.31 25.67 -30.14
C PHE A 428 -51.83 27.10 -30.06
N SER A 429 -51.00 28.13 -30.29
CA SER A 429 -51.44 29.54 -30.28
C SER A 429 -52.67 29.77 -31.17
N GLU A 430 -53.63 30.54 -30.65
CA GLU A 430 -54.77 31.03 -31.43
C GLU A 430 -54.41 32.30 -32.21
N ASP A 431 -53.40 33.05 -31.78
CA ASP A 431 -52.89 34.21 -32.51
C ASP A 431 -52.13 33.77 -33.77
N LEU A 432 -52.10 34.64 -34.78
CA LEU A 432 -51.40 34.42 -36.04
C LEU A 432 -49.91 34.71 -35.87
N LEU A 433 -49.14 33.73 -35.42
CA LEU A 433 -47.70 33.88 -35.28
C LEU A 433 -47.02 33.77 -36.65
N VAL A 434 -46.05 34.64 -36.89
CA VAL A 434 -45.27 34.64 -38.14
C VAL A 434 -43.82 35.01 -37.88
N VAL A 435 -42.92 34.39 -38.64
CA VAL A 435 -41.57 34.90 -38.87
C VAL A 435 -41.48 35.22 -40.34
N ALA A 436 -41.07 36.45 -40.67
CA ALA A 436 -40.96 36.93 -42.04
C ALA A 436 -39.68 37.75 -42.22
N GLU A 437 -39.35 38.07 -43.46
CA GLU A 437 -38.30 39.04 -43.80
C GLU A 437 -38.90 40.42 -44.09
N TYR A 438 -38.08 41.47 -44.02
CA TYR A 438 -38.51 42.85 -44.31
C TYR A 438 -39.01 43.08 -45.74
N ASP A 439 -38.68 42.19 -46.67
CA ASP A 439 -39.19 42.23 -48.04
C ASP A 439 -40.62 41.63 -48.17
N GLY A 440 -41.17 41.14 -47.07
CA GLY A 440 -42.50 40.56 -46.97
C GLY A 440 -42.55 39.05 -47.21
N CYS A 441 -41.41 38.37 -47.41
CA CYS A 441 -41.39 36.91 -47.56
C CYS A 441 -41.67 36.23 -46.22
N LEU A 442 -42.69 35.37 -46.18
CA LEU A 442 -43.02 34.58 -44.99
C LEU A 442 -42.05 33.40 -44.88
N GLN A 443 -41.37 33.29 -43.73
CA GLN A 443 -40.38 32.23 -43.45
C GLN A 443 -40.97 31.10 -42.61
N ARG A 444 -41.89 31.42 -41.70
CA ARG A 444 -42.62 30.43 -40.89
C ARG A 444 -43.94 31.01 -40.42
N VAL A 445 -45.00 30.21 -40.38
CA VAL A 445 -46.32 30.60 -39.85
C VAL A 445 -46.79 29.57 -38.82
N SER A 446 -47.61 29.99 -37.85
CA SER A 446 -48.26 29.03 -36.93
C SER A 446 -49.46 28.33 -37.60
N PRO A 447 -49.86 27.14 -37.11
CA PRO A 447 -51.04 26.43 -37.61
C PRO A 447 -52.36 27.22 -37.50
N SER A 448 -52.43 28.26 -36.66
CA SER A 448 -53.58 29.17 -36.58
C SER A 448 -53.89 29.87 -37.91
N TRP A 449 -52.91 30.08 -38.79
CA TRP A 449 -53.15 30.62 -40.14
C TRP A 449 -54.08 29.74 -40.96
N ARG A 450 -53.90 28.42 -40.88
CA ARG A 450 -54.80 27.45 -41.52
C ARG A 450 -56.15 27.40 -40.82
N ARG A 451 -56.17 27.41 -39.49
CA ARG A 451 -57.43 27.32 -38.72
C ARG A 451 -58.33 28.54 -38.88
N LEU A 452 -57.76 29.75 -38.85
CA LEU A 452 -58.51 31.02 -38.86
C LEU A 452 -58.73 31.58 -40.27
N LEU A 453 -57.72 31.48 -41.14
CA LEU A 453 -57.76 32.05 -42.49
C LEU A 453 -57.91 30.99 -43.58
N GLY A 454 -57.83 29.69 -43.27
CA GLY A 454 -58.00 28.60 -44.23
C GLY A 454 -56.80 28.37 -45.16
N HIS A 455 -55.71 29.11 -44.98
CA HIS A 455 -54.53 29.03 -45.84
C HIS A 455 -53.62 27.86 -45.49
N ASP A 456 -53.10 27.18 -46.50
CA ASP A 456 -52.06 26.17 -46.33
C ASP A 456 -50.68 26.81 -46.13
N GLU A 457 -49.86 26.26 -45.23
CA GLU A 457 -48.53 26.79 -44.93
C GLU A 457 -47.64 26.84 -46.16
N ALA A 458 -47.63 25.79 -46.99
CA ALA A 458 -46.76 25.75 -48.17
C ALA A 458 -47.14 26.81 -49.22
N ALA A 459 -48.42 27.21 -49.27
CA ALA A 459 -48.88 28.30 -50.11
C ALA A 459 -48.50 29.68 -49.52
N LEU A 460 -48.63 29.85 -48.20
CA LEU A 460 -48.24 31.09 -47.52
C LEU A 460 -46.75 31.38 -47.63
N LEU A 461 -45.88 30.38 -47.47
CA LEU A 461 -44.42 30.55 -47.59
C LEU A 461 -43.95 30.96 -49.00
N ARG A 462 -44.82 30.84 -50.01
CA ARG A 462 -44.56 31.30 -51.39
C ARG A 462 -45.19 32.65 -51.73
N THR A 463 -45.95 33.21 -50.79
CA THR A 463 -46.70 34.45 -50.97
C THR A 463 -46.03 35.55 -50.15
N ARG A 464 -46.04 36.79 -50.65
CA ARG A 464 -45.58 37.92 -49.85
C ARG A 464 -46.72 38.39 -48.95
N PHE A 465 -46.39 38.76 -47.72
CA PHE A 465 -47.35 39.26 -46.75
C PHE A 465 -48.23 40.37 -47.32
N ILE A 466 -47.64 41.30 -48.07
CA ILE A 466 -48.36 42.44 -48.66
C ILE A 466 -49.45 42.02 -49.66
N ASP A 467 -49.31 40.86 -50.30
CA ASP A 467 -50.28 40.35 -51.27
C ASP A 467 -51.54 39.83 -50.56
N LEU A 468 -51.39 39.35 -49.32
CA LEU A 468 -52.48 38.91 -48.45
C LEU A 468 -53.24 40.09 -47.82
N VAL A 469 -52.64 41.28 -47.78
CA VAL A 469 -53.26 42.49 -47.23
C VAL A 469 -54.22 43.10 -48.25
N HIS A 470 -55.41 43.51 -47.79
CA HIS A 470 -56.43 44.18 -48.60
C HIS A 470 -55.84 45.40 -49.31
N PRO A 471 -56.14 45.65 -50.61
CA PRO A 471 -55.52 46.70 -51.40
C PRO A 471 -55.50 48.10 -50.75
N GLU A 472 -56.60 48.49 -50.10
CA GLU A 472 -56.71 49.78 -49.38
C GLU A 472 -55.78 49.88 -48.16
N ASP A 473 -55.40 48.77 -47.54
CA ASP A 473 -54.60 48.74 -46.32
C ASP A 473 -53.09 48.55 -46.62
N ARG A 474 -52.73 48.18 -47.85
CA ARG A 474 -51.34 47.85 -48.25
C ARG A 474 -50.38 49.01 -48.02
N GLN A 475 -50.78 50.24 -48.36
CA GLN A 475 -49.91 51.40 -48.20
C GLN A 475 -49.58 51.66 -46.73
N ALA A 476 -50.57 51.55 -45.85
CA ALA A 476 -50.39 51.71 -44.41
C ALA A 476 -49.52 50.59 -43.81
N ALA A 477 -49.75 49.34 -44.20
CA ALA A 477 -48.96 48.20 -43.75
C ALA A 477 -47.49 48.29 -44.20
N ALA A 478 -47.24 48.65 -45.45
CA ALA A 478 -45.89 48.84 -45.99
C ALA A 478 -45.14 49.99 -45.30
N ALA A 479 -45.83 51.11 -45.03
CA ALA A 479 -45.24 52.24 -44.31
C ALA A 479 -44.84 51.87 -42.88
N ALA A 480 -45.66 51.10 -42.17
CA ALA A 480 -45.36 50.63 -40.83
C ALA A 480 -44.15 49.67 -40.80
N LEU A 481 -44.07 48.73 -41.75
CA LEU A 481 -42.90 47.85 -41.91
C LEU A 481 -41.62 48.63 -42.22
N ALA A 482 -41.69 49.61 -43.12
CA ALA A 482 -40.55 50.46 -43.46
C ALA A 482 -40.09 51.30 -42.25
N HIS A 483 -41.04 51.82 -41.47
CA HIS A 483 -40.74 52.56 -40.24
C HIS A 483 -40.08 51.67 -39.18
N MET A 484 -40.59 50.46 -38.95
CA MET A 484 -39.95 49.47 -38.06
C MET A 484 -38.53 49.15 -38.51
N ARG A 485 -38.31 48.93 -39.81
CA ARG A 485 -36.97 48.66 -40.36
C ARG A 485 -36.00 49.81 -40.12
N ALA A 486 -36.46 51.05 -40.27
CA ALA A 486 -35.63 52.24 -40.09
C ALA A 486 -35.32 52.54 -38.61
N THR A 487 -36.27 52.26 -37.71
CA THR A 487 -36.16 52.62 -36.28
C THR A 487 -35.76 51.46 -35.38
N SER A 488 -35.83 50.22 -35.87
CA SER A 488 -35.73 48.99 -35.08
C SER A 488 -36.67 48.94 -33.88
N GLN A 489 -37.81 49.65 -33.94
CA GLN A 489 -38.85 49.61 -32.90
C GLN A 489 -40.07 48.80 -33.37
N PRO A 490 -40.76 48.07 -32.47
CA PRO A 490 -41.95 47.32 -32.83
C PRO A 490 -43.04 48.20 -33.45
N ALA A 491 -43.68 47.71 -34.51
CA ALA A 491 -44.80 48.37 -35.17
C ALA A 491 -46.12 47.66 -34.85
N ARG A 492 -47.18 48.44 -34.64
CA ARG A 492 -48.55 47.93 -34.55
C ARG A 492 -49.30 48.30 -35.82
N VAL A 493 -49.91 47.31 -36.45
CA VAL A 493 -50.61 47.48 -37.73
C VAL A 493 -51.97 46.83 -37.63
N GLN A 494 -53.01 47.55 -38.04
CA GLN A 494 -54.33 46.96 -38.25
C GLN A 494 -54.60 46.91 -39.74
N CYS A 495 -54.89 45.72 -40.26
CA CYS A 495 -55.17 45.54 -41.67
C CYS A 495 -56.15 44.39 -41.87
N ARG A 496 -56.84 44.40 -43.01
CA ARG A 496 -57.64 43.27 -43.47
C ARG A 496 -56.74 42.28 -44.19
N LEU A 497 -56.74 41.02 -43.76
CA LEU A 497 -56.09 39.91 -44.45
C LEU A 497 -57.11 39.08 -45.23
N ALA A 498 -56.71 38.62 -46.41
CA ALA A 498 -57.48 37.68 -47.22
C ALA A 498 -57.49 36.30 -46.54
N ALA A 499 -58.66 35.70 -46.42
CA ALA A 499 -58.82 34.28 -46.13
C ALA A 499 -58.84 33.47 -47.45
N ALA A 500 -58.59 32.17 -47.36
CA ALA A 500 -58.55 31.26 -48.52
C ALA A 500 -59.91 31.14 -49.25
N ASN A 501 -61.01 31.53 -48.59
CA ASN A 501 -62.35 31.61 -49.18
C ASN A 501 -62.67 33.01 -49.76
N GLU A 502 -61.64 33.83 -50.00
CA GLU A 502 -61.74 35.20 -50.55
C GLU A 502 -62.48 36.22 -49.65
N SER A 503 -62.80 35.85 -48.41
CA SER A 503 -63.33 36.80 -47.41
C SER A 503 -62.21 37.60 -46.74
N TRP A 504 -62.53 38.80 -46.23
CA TRP A 504 -61.57 39.66 -45.56
C TRP A 504 -61.75 39.61 -44.03
N ARG A 505 -60.64 39.52 -43.29
CA ARG A 505 -60.61 39.48 -41.82
C ARG A 505 -59.74 40.60 -41.27
N TRP A 506 -60.28 41.40 -40.35
CA TRP A 506 -59.50 42.39 -39.62
C TRP A 506 -58.55 41.71 -38.65
N ILE A 507 -57.26 42.00 -38.77
CA ILE A 507 -56.23 41.54 -37.84
C ILE A 507 -55.46 42.73 -37.30
N ALA A 508 -55.27 42.75 -35.99
CA ALA A 508 -54.36 43.66 -35.32
C ALA A 508 -53.05 42.92 -35.06
N TRP A 509 -51.98 43.39 -35.70
CA TRP A 509 -50.65 42.79 -35.64
C TRP A 509 -49.73 43.63 -34.76
N THR A 510 -48.91 42.94 -33.97
CA THR A 510 -47.70 43.51 -33.39
C THR A 510 -46.49 42.86 -34.03
N LEU A 511 -45.72 43.64 -34.79
CA LEU A 511 -44.52 43.21 -35.48
C LEU A 511 -43.29 43.70 -34.71
N ALA A 512 -42.34 42.81 -34.46
CA ALA A 512 -41.10 43.13 -33.76
C ALA A 512 -39.88 42.69 -34.60
N PRO A 513 -38.84 43.52 -34.69
CA PRO A 513 -37.61 43.18 -35.40
C PRO A 513 -36.78 42.17 -34.59
N GLU A 514 -36.16 41.19 -35.27
CA GLU A 514 -35.19 40.29 -34.63
C GLU A 514 -33.81 40.99 -34.62
N PRO A 515 -33.18 41.19 -33.45
CA PRO A 515 -31.92 41.95 -33.36
C PRO A 515 -30.81 41.35 -34.24
N GLY A 516 -30.22 42.18 -35.10
CA GLY A 516 -29.09 41.77 -35.95
C GLY A 516 -29.47 40.92 -37.18
N SER A 517 -30.76 40.81 -37.52
CA SER A 517 -31.25 39.99 -38.62
C SER A 517 -32.13 40.79 -39.60
N GLN A 518 -32.32 40.30 -40.84
CA GLN A 518 -33.35 40.81 -41.77
C GLN A 518 -34.75 40.24 -41.46
N ARG A 519 -34.87 39.46 -40.38
CA ARG A 519 -36.12 38.83 -39.96
C ARG A 519 -36.89 39.68 -38.95
N LEU A 520 -38.19 39.50 -38.96
CA LEU A 520 -39.15 40.04 -38.02
C LEU A 520 -40.09 38.93 -37.56
N SER A 521 -40.59 39.04 -36.34
CA SER A 521 -41.64 38.17 -35.80
C SER A 521 -42.91 38.97 -35.57
N GLY A 522 -44.06 38.40 -35.92
CA GLY A 522 -45.37 39.01 -35.70
C GLY A 522 -46.30 38.10 -34.89
N VAL A 523 -47.18 38.73 -34.13
CA VAL A 523 -48.33 38.12 -33.43
C VAL A 523 -49.58 38.95 -33.67
#